data_AF-A0A9Q3UGR7-F1
#
_entry.id   AF-A0A9Q3UGR7-F1
#
_cell.length_a   1.000
_cell.length_b   1.000
_cell.length_c   1.000
_cell.angle_alpha   90.00
_cell.angle_beta   90.00
_cell.angle_gamma   90.00
#
_symmetry.space_group_name_H-M   'P 1'
#
loop_
_entity.id
_entity.type
_entity.pdbx_description
1 polymer ?
#
loop_
_entity_poly.entity_id
_entity_poly.type
_entity_poly.pdbx_seq_one_letter_code
_entity_poly.pdbx_strand_id
1 'polypeptide(L)'
;MKWIHKLIFALSICTISLVALYSVLGDTRKLVITPEQFNIYATKDASEGGLSSADITYDAQSLVLNCELKKSSYAWPYCGISVYTDVAKPTHGIDLSNYHTIRLKLHYEKAGDGQNPSHDLRLYLRNYNPEYSKPDDEYTIKYNGMQFSPSSFSETIEIPIKNLQVMTWWLADNKVDIGHSAPEFSNITRIDIATGSGAALGQHKIVIDKIEFEGAYLAQETLLFALLFSWMALGLAFSLHELRKNRAAYEKAKRRHRHLEKVNGTLRAQNYEFAELAHRDALTGAMNRHAVQTWLEQQARQVRWGYSTLSILYMDLDNFKKINDKFGHQMGDDILREFVMVVASSIAPDDRLVRWGGEEFVVFCPDTNIEQAVKKAEMIRKNVANHLWVHGEALTCSIGVAQMQNERVTETMARADEVLYLAKRNGRNRVEVNYGLLSCQKNEA
;
A
#
# COMPACT_ATOMS: atom_id res chain seq x y z
N MET A 1 10.64 -4.04 -12.99
CA MET A 1 11.61 -3.31 -12.13
C MET A 1 12.68 -2.55 -12.90
N LYS A 2 13.44 -3.16 -13.84
CA LYS A 2 14.54 -2.48 -14.56
C LYS A 2 14.13 -1.24 -15.38
N TRP A 3 12.92 -1.22 -15.96
CA TRP A 3 12.47 -0.08 -16.78
C TRP A 3 12.10 1.17 -15.96
N ILE A 4 11.58 0.99 -14.74
CA ILE A 4 11.17 2.10 -13.85
C ILE A 4 12.39 2.88 -13.34
N HIS A 5 13.46 2.17 -12.98
CA HIS A 5 14.72 2.83 -12.56
C HIS A 5 15.29 3.67 -13.71
N LYS A 6 15.15 3.21 -14.97
CA LYS A 6 15.54 3.98 -16.15
C LYS A 6 14.66 5.22 -16.35
N LEU A 7 13.36 5.13 -16.12
CA LEU A 7 12.43 6.27 -16.21
C LEU A 7 12.71 7.32 -15.13
N ILE A 8 12.88 6.89 -13.87
CA ILE A 8 13.23 7.79 -12.76
C ILE A 8 14.56 8.48 -13.07
N PHE A 9 15.57 7.72 -13.48
CA PHE A 9 16.88 8.26 -13.84
C PHE A 9 16.80 9.26 -15.01
N ALA A 10 16.05 8.94 -16.07
CA ALA A 10 15.85 9.83 -17.19
C ALA A 10 15.12 11.12 -16.77
N LEU A 11 14.08 11.02 -15.94
CA LEU A 11 13.34 12.18 -15.44
C LEU A 11 14.20 13.05 -14.52
N SER A 12 15.05 12.45 -13.69
CA SER A 12 16.03 13.16 -12.86
C SER A 12 17.04 13.94 -13.71
N ILE A 13 17.62 13.31 -14.73
CA ILE A 13 18.53 14.00 -15.66
C ILE A 13 17.79 15.15 -16.36
N CYS A 14 16.60 14.88 -16.90
CA CYS A 14 15.80 15.91 -17.58
C CYS A 14 15.49 17.09 -16.65
N THR A 15 15.11 16.83 -15.39
CA THR A 15 14.86 17.85 -14.37
C THR A 15 16.11 18.69 -14.13
N ILE A 16 17.26 18.06 -13.90
CA ILE A 16 18.53 18.77 -13.66
C ILE A 16 18.91 19.61 -14.87
N SER A 17 18.80 19.06 -16.09
CA SER A 17 19.11 19.78 -17.33
C SER A 17 18.18 20.97 -17.56
N LEU A 18 16.88 20.83 -17.30
CA LEU A 18 15.91 21.93 -17.44
C LEU A 18 16.17 23.04 -16.42
N VAL A 19 16.47 22.69 -15.17
CA VAL A 19 16.80 23.68 -14.14
C VAL A 19 18.13 24.37 -14.45
N ALA A 20 19.14 23.63 -14.91
CA ALA A 20 20.42 24.21 -15.33
C ALA A 20 20.23 25.16 -16.53
N LEU A 21 19.46 24.75 -17.54
CA LEU A 21 19.14 25.59 -18.69
C LEU A 21 18.38 26.85 -18.27
N TYR A 22 17.40 26.71 -17.38
CA TYR A 22 16.65 27.84 -16.83
C TYR A 22 17.55 28.82 -16.06
N SER A 23 18.51 28.32 -15.27
CA SER A 23 19.43 29.19 -14.53
C SER A 23 20.35 30.03 -15.43
N VAL A 24 20.59 29.59 -16.66
CA VAL A 24 21.45 30.30 -17.63
C VAL A 24 20.66 31.19 -18.57
N LEU A 25 19.50 30.74 -19.05
CA LEU A 25 18.73 31.41 -20.10
C LEU A 25 17.34 31.88 -19.67
N GLY A 26 16.79 31.28 -18.62
CA GLY A 26 15.39 31.45 -18.20
C GLY A 26 15.06 32.90 -17.83
N ASP A 27 16.00 33.61 -17.21
CA ASP A 27 15.83 34.97 -16.68
C ASP A 27 16.55 36.05 -17.52
N THR A 28 16.81 35.75 -18.79
CA THR A 28 17.60 36.64 -19.68
C THR A 28 16.77 37.29 -20.77
N ARG A 29 15.43 37.29 -20.66
CA ARG A 29 14.57 37.95 -21.64
C ARG A 29 14.74 39.46 -21.50
N LYS A 30 15.18 40.11 -22.57
CA LYS A 30 15.40 41.56 -22.61
C LYS A 30 14.53 42.22 -23.65
N LEU A 31 13.95 43.36 -23.29
CA LEU A 31 13.29 44.28 -24.22
C LEU A 31 13.96 45.64 -24.06
N VAL A 32 14.58 46.15 -25.11
CA VAL A 32 15.23 47.46 -25.11
C VAL A 32 14.36 48.42 -25.91
N ILE A 33 14.01 49.56 -25.31
CA ILE A 33 13.27 50.60 -26.01
C ILE A 33 14.24 51.39 -26.86
N THR A 34 14.09 51.31 -28.19
CA THR A 34 14.87 52.09 -29.15
C THR A 34 13.96 52.94 -30.03
N PRO A 35 14.44 54.09 -30.54
CA PRO A 35 13.66 54.94 -31.47
C PRO A 35 13.32 54.26 -32.80
N GLU A 36 14.03 53.19 -33.15
CA GLU A 36 13.76 52.39 -34.35
C GLU A 36 12.53 51.49 -34.20
N GLN A 37 12.27 51.02 -32.97
CA GLN A 37 11.18 50.09 -32.68
C GLN A 37 9.95 50.79 -32.10
N PHE A 38 10.14 51.93 -31.44
CA PHE A 38 9.11 52.63 -30.69
C PHE A 38 9.05 54.10 -31.05
N ASN A 39 7.84 54.66 -31.03
CA ASN A 39 7.63 56.08 -31.28
C ASN A 39 7.72 56.85 -29.97
N ILE A 40 8.64 57.81 -29.89
CA ILE A 40 8.89 58.58 -28.67
C ILE A 40 8.53 60.04 -28.92
N TYR A 41 7.70 60.62 -28.06
CA TYR A 41 7.27 62.01 -28.15
C TYR A 41 7.58 62.78 -26.86
N ALA A 42 7.89 64.07 -27.00
CA ALA A 42 7.95 64.98 -25.86
C ALA A 42 6.54 65.23 -25.31
N THR A 43 6.38 65.18 -23.99
CA THR A 43 5.13 65.51 -23.30
C THR A 43 5.30 66.73 -22.40
N LYS A 44 4.21 67.47 -22.24
CA LYS A 44 4.15 68.74 -21.51
C LYS A 44 2.76 68.97 -20.97
N ASP A 45 2.67 69.80 -19.94
CA ASP A 45 1.43 70.23 -19.29
C ASP A 45 0.51 71.11 -20.16
N ALA A 46 0.93 71.50 -21.37
CA ALA A 46 0.15 72.40 -22.23
C ALA A 46 -1.23 71.84 -22.62
N SER A 47 -1.39 70.51 -22.72
CA SER A 47 -2.70 69.86 -22.94
C SER A 47 -3.68 70.09 -21.78
N GLU A 48 -3.16 70.32 -20.58
CA GLU A 48 -3.91 70.57 -19.34
C GLU A 48 -4.07 72.07 -19.02
N GLY A 49 -3.73 72.95 -19.97
CA GLY A 49 -3.71 74.40 -19.76
C GLY A 49 -2.45 74.93 -19.07
N GLY A 50 -1.37 74.14 -19.06
CA GLY A 50 -0.04 74.56 -18.62
C GLY A 50 0.72 75.42 -19.62
N LEU A 51 1.86 75.98 -19.19
CA LEU A 51 2.72 76.85 -20.01
C LEU A 51 4.13 76.26 -20.24
N SER A 52 4.39 75.03 -19.79
CA SER A 52 5.71 74.43 -19.90
C SER A 52 5.99 74.00 -21.34
N SER A 53 7.27 74.05 -21.74
CA SER A 53 7.72 73.58 -23.05
C SER A 53 8.60 72.34 -22.90
N ALA A 54 8.56 71.46 -23.89
CA ALA A 54 9.32 70.22 -23.91
C ALA A 54 9.65 69.87 -25.36
N ASP A 55 10.91 69.55 -25.61
CA ASP A 55 11.43 69.16 -26.92
C ASP A 55 12.42 68.01 -26.75
N ILE A 56 12.40 67.06 -27.67
CA ILE A 56 13.33 65.93 -27.70
C ILE A 56 14.30 66.05 -28.87
N THR A 57 15.56 65.69 -28.61
CA THR A 57 16.62 65.60 -29.60
C THR A 57 17.38 64.30 -29.40
N TYR A 58 17.94 63.74 -30.47
CA TYR A 58 18.77 62.54 -30.40
C TYR A 58 20.24 62.93 -30.56
N ASP A 59 21.09 62.56 -29.60
CA ASP A 59 22.54 62.77 -29.65
C ASP A 59 23.26 61.42 -29.62
N ALA A 60 23.91 61.06 -30.73
CA ALA A 60 24.62 59.79 -31.00
C ALA A 60 23.83 58.49 -30.70
N GLN A 61 23.54 58.20 -29.43
CA GLN A 61 22.80 57.04 -28.93
C GLN A 61 21.84 57.36 -27.75
N SER A 62 21.78 58.62 -27.30
CA SER A 62 20.97 59.03 -26.15
C SER A 62 19.83 59.95 -26.59
N LEU A 63 18.68 59.81 -25.92
CA LEU A 63 17.53 60.67 -26.08
C LEU A 63 17.63 61.84 -25.09
N VAL A 64 17.73 63.06 -25.59
CA VAL A 64 17.83 64.26 -24.77
C VAL A 64 16.49 64.98 -24.76
N LEU A 65 15.87 65.07 -23.59
CA LEU A 65 14.70 65.91 -23.33
C LEU A 65 15.18 67.25 -22.78
N ASN A 66 14.92 68.34 -23.49
CA ASN A 66 15.10 69.70 -23.01
C ASN A 66 13.73 70.29 -22.70
N CYS A 67 13.57 70.88 -21.52
CA CYS A 67 12.27 71.42 -21.13
C CYS A 67 12.38 72.63 -20.21
N GLU A 68 11.36 73.49 -20.24
CA GLU A 68 11.25 74.65 -19.38
C GLU A 68 9.92 74.58 -18.61
N LEU A 69 9.99 74.33 -17.30
CA LEU A 69 8.83 74.31 -16.43
C LEU A 69 8.43 75.73 -16.04
N LYS A 70 7.21 76.14 -16.41
CA LYS A 70 6.67 77.48 -16.17
C LYS A 70 5.48 77.44 -15.23
N LYS A 71 5.39 78.44 -14.35
CA LYS A 71 4.20 78.64 -13.51
C LYS A 71 3.02 78.99 -14.41
N SER A 72 1.89 78.34 -14.19
CA SER A 72 0.65 78.57 -14.93
C SER A 72 -0.57 78.43 -14.00
N SER A 73 -1.79 78.48 -14.56
CA SER A 73 -3.03 78.14 -13.85
C SER A 73 -3.12 76.64 -13.52
N TYR A 74 -2.37 75.79 -14.22
CA TYR A 74 -2.26 74.38 -13.91
C TYR A 74 -1.30 74.18 -12.73
N ALA A 75 -1.77 73.47 -11.70
CA ALA A 75 -1.06 73.36 -10.43
C ALA A 75 0.20 72.48 -10.47
N TRP A 76 0.35 71.65 -11.51
CA TRP A 76 1.36 70.58 -11.54
C TRP A 76 2.19 70.61 -12.84
N PRO A 77 3.01 71.66 -13.06
CA PRO A 77 3.77 71.77 -14.30
C PRO A 77 4.72 70.58 -14.48
N TYR A 78 4.70 70.00 -15.68
CA TYR A 78 5.54 68.86 -16.00
C TYR A 78 6.03 68.89 -17.44
N CYS A 79 7.14 68.20 -17.65
CA CYS A 79 7.66 67.85 -18.95
C CYS A 79 8.15 66.40 -18.91
N GLY A 80 8.19 65.73 -20.06
CA GLY A 80 8.61 64.35 -20.11
C GLY A 80 8.72 63.79 -21.52
N ILE A 81 8.82 62.48 -21.57
CA ILE A 81 8.71 61.68 -22.77
C ILE A 81 7.60 60.64 -22.61
N SER A 82 6.99 60.29 -23.73
CA SER A 82 6.05 59.19 -23.85
C SER A 82 6.50 58.28 -24.99
N VAL A 83 6.73 57.01 -24.66
CA VAL A 83 7.04 55.96 -25.61
C VAL A 83 5.74 55.22 -25.93
N TYR A 84 5.30 55.28 -27.18
CA TYR A 84 4.13 54.55 -27.67
C TYR A 84 4.57 53.23 -28.29
N THR A 85 3.87 52.17 -27.90
CA THR A 85 4.14 50.81 -28.37
C THR A 85 3.60 50.55 -29.77
N ASP A 86 2.39 51.07 -30.07
CA ASP A 86 1.81 51.10 -31.40
C ASP A 86 1.03 52.40 -31.57
N VAL A 87 1.44 53.23 -32.55
CA VAL A 87 0.79 54.51 -32.84
C VAL A 87 -0.41 54.34 -33.78
N ALA A 88 -0.45 53.26 -34.56
CA ALA A 88 -1.57 52.95 -35.44
C ALA A 88 -2.74 52.29 -34.68
N LYS A 89 -2.44 51.59 -33.59
CA LYS A 89 -3.43 50.92 -32.73
C LYS A 89 -3.22 51.28 -31.25
N PRO A 90 -3.80 52.39 -30.77
CA PRO A 90 -3.61 52.87 -29.39
C PRO A 90 -4.05 51.88 -28.29
N THR A 91 -4.88 50.90 -28.63
CA THR A 91 -5.37 49.86 -27.71
C THR A 91 -4.46 48.63 -27.65
N HIS A 92 -3.51 48.50 -28.58
CA HIS A 92 -2.60 47.37 -28.67
C HIS A 92 -1.25 47.73 -28.06
N GLY A 93 -0.89 47.04 -26.99
CA GLY A 93 0.33 47.23 -26.25
C GLY A 93 1.21 46.00 -26.23
N ILE A 94 2.28 46.10 -25.45
CA ILE A 94 3.19 44.99 -25.17
C ILE A 94 2.85 44.34 -23.82
N ASP A 95 2.98 43.03 -23.74
CA ASP A 95 2.83 42.30 -22.49
C ASP A 95 4.14 42.31 -21.71
N LEU A 96 4.14 43.04 -20.58
CA LEU A 96 5.26 43.12 -19.64
C LEU A 96 5.06 42.24 -18.39
N SER A 97 4.04 41.38 -18.35
CA SER A 97 3.72 40.57 -17.16
C SER A 97 4.82 39.59 -16.75
N ASN A 98 5.64 39.14 -17.71
CA ASN A 98 6.78 38.24 -17.47
C ASN A 98 8.10 38.99 -17.23
N TYR A 99 8.07 40.32 -17.12
CA TYR A 99 9.23 41.14 -16.79
C TYR A 99 9.20 41.50 -15.31
N HIS A 100 10.38 41.50 -14.67
CA HIS A 100 10.50 41.75 -13.24
C HIS A 100 11.24 43.05 -12.93
N THR A 101 12.12 43.53 -13.83
CA THR A 101 12.99 44.70 -13.59
C THR A 101 12.98 45.65 -14.79
N ILE A 102 12.93 46.95 -14.49
CA ILE A 102 13.18 48.05 -15.43
C ILE A 102 14.58 48.60 -15.13
N ARG A 103 15.47 48.61 -16.11
CA ARG A 103 16.81 49.19 -16.05
C ARG A 103 16.80 50.52 -16.80
N LEU A 104 16.97 51.61 -16.06
CA LEU A 104 17.01 52.97 -16.61
C LEU A 104 18.41 53.56 -16.43
N LYS A 105 19.04 53.96 -17.53
CA LYS A 105 20.28 54.74 -17.49
C LYS A 105 19.97 56.14 -18.02
N LEU A 106 20.03 57.13 -17.14
CA LEU A 106 19.72 58.51 -17.49
C LEU A 106 20.49 59.50 -16.61
N HIS A 107 20.80 60.67 -17.19
CA HIS A 107 21.40 61.82 -16.53
C HIS A 107 20.39 62.97 -16.42
N TYR A 108 20.32 63.61 -15.25
CA TYR A 108 19.45 64.77 -15.02
C TYR A 108 20.31 66.00 -14.70
N GLU A 109 20.26 67.02 -15.57
CA GLU A 109 20.86 68.32 -15.36
C GLU A 109 19.79 69.41 -15.20
N LYS A 110 19.98 70.34 -14.27
CA LYS A 110 19.17 71.57 -14.15
C LYS A 110 20.05 72.79 -14.34
N ALA A 111 19.59 73.79 -15.07
CA ALA A 111 20.36 75.02 -15.25
C ALA A 111 20.31 75.89 -13.98
N GLY A 112 21.49 76.23 -13.44
CA GLY A 112 21.66 77.30 -12.44
C GLY A 112 21.78 76.90 -10.97
N ASP A 113 22.39 75.76 -10.62
CA ASP A 113 22.28 75.26 -9.24
C ASP A 113 23.41 75.59 -8.27
N GLY A 114 23.05 76.38 -7.25
CA GLY A 114 23.79 76.59 -6.01
C GLY A 114 23.06 76.06 -4.77
N GLN A 115 21.90 75.37 -4.89
CA GLN A 115 21.18 74.81 -3.74
C GLN A 115 20.18 73.70 -4.16
N ASN A 116 20.71 72.47 -4.29
CA ASN A 116 20.08 71.15 -4.15
C ASN A 116 18.54 71.04 -4.33
N PRO A 117 17.98 71.16 -5.53
CA PRO A 117 16.58 70.87 -5.79
C PRO A 117 16.33 69.37 -5.95
N SER A 118 15.08 68.96 -5.70
CA SER A 118 14.58 67.62 -5.93
C SER A 118 14.63 67.25 -7.42
N HIS A 119 15.51 66.31 -7.77
CA HIS A 119 15.55 65.67 -9.10
C HIS A 119 14.55 64.50 -9.17
N ASP A 120 13.29 64.80 -8.85
CA ASP A 120 12.25 63.79 -8.84
C ASP A 120 11.84 63.45 -10.27
N LEU A 121 11.71 62.15 -10.53
CA LEU A 121 11.19 61.60 -11.77
C LEU A 121 9.95 60.77 -11.47
N ARG A 122 9.03 60.73 -12.42
CA ARG A 122 7.89 59.81 -12.43
C ARG A 122 8.03 58.87 -13.60
N LEU A 123 7.75 57.60 -13.34
CA LEU A 123 7.68 56.54 -14.34
C LEU A 123 6.28 55.94 -14.32
N TYR A 124 5.60 55.92 -15.46
CA TYR A 124 4.30 55.27 -15.63
C TYR A 124 4.33 54.25 -16.77
N LEU A 125 3.82 53.06 -16.50
CA LEU A 125 3.44 52.05 -17.49
C LEU A 125 1.93 52.11 -17.66
N ARG A 126 1.48 52.51 -18.84
CA ARG A 126 0.08 52.78 -19.17
C ARG A 126 -0.57 51.50 -19.69
N ASN A 127 -1.47 50.89 -18.91
CA ASN A 127 -2.11 49.62 -19.27
C ASN A 127 -3.53 49.82 -19.80
N TYR A 128 -3.79 49.40 -21.03
CA TYR A 128 -5.13 49.41 -21.62
C TYR A 128 -5.86 48.12 -21.30
N ASN A 129 -7.06 48.23 -20.72
CA ASN A 129 -7.96 47.10 -20.50
C ASN A 129 -9.38 47.52 -20.91
N PRO A 130 -10.06 46.79 -21.81
CA PRO A 130 -11.39 47.17 -22.28
C PRO A 130 -12.47 47.22 -21.18
N GLU A 131 -12.25 46.60 -20.01
CA GLU A 131 -13.19 46.64 -18.88
C GLU A 131 -13.30 48.04 -18.24
N TYR A 132 -12.25 48.86 -18.33
CA TYR A 132 -12.22 50.20 -17.71
C TYR A 132 -11.65 51.31 -18.61
N SER A 133 -10.94 50.97 -19.69
CA SER A 133 -10.34 51.91 -20.64
C SER A 133 -11.22 52.12 -21.87
N LYS A 134 -11.26 53.36 -22.35
CA LYS A 134 -11.92 53.77 -23.58
C LYS A 134 -10.84 54.14 -24.62
N PRO A 135 -10.93 53.66 -25.88
CA PRO A 135 -9.93 53.95 -26.91
C PRO A 135 -9.70 55.45 -27.18
N ASP A 136 -10.77 56.24 -27.08
CA ASP A 136 -10.74 57.67 -27.41
C ASP A 136 -10.43 58.58 -26.21
N ASP A 137 -10.25 58.01 -25.02
CA ASP A 137 -10.02 58.75 -23.78
C ASP A 137 -8.78 58.21 -23.07
N GLU A 138 -7.64 58.85 -23.33
CA GLU A 138 -6.37 58.44 -22.76
C GLU A 138 -6.34 58.51 -21.23
N TYR A 139 -7.17 59.34 -20.58
CA TYR A 139 -7.20 59.44 -19.11
C TYR A 139 -7.74 58.15 -18.47
N THR A 140 -8.49 57.35 -19.22
CA THR A 140 -9.03 56.05 -18.76
C THR A 140 -8.04 54.90 -18.90
N ILE A 141 -6.88 55.11 -19.52
CA ILE A 141 -5.80 54.11 -19.54
C ILE A 141 -5.17 54.09 -18.14
N LYS A 142 -4.85 52.92 -17.59
CA LYS A 142 -4.40 52.77 -16.19
C LYS A 142 -2.98 53.30 -15.98
N TYR A 143 -2.74 54.04 -14.89
CA TYR A 143 -1.41 54.53 -14.49
C TYR A 143 -0.75 53.58 -13.48
N ASN A 144 0.07 52.64 -13.95
CA ASN A 144 0.94 51.84 -13.08
C ASN A 144 2.28 52.54 -12.94
N GLY A 145 2.64 53.06 -11.78
CA GLY A 145 3.93 53.73 -11.68
C GLY A 145 4.38 54.14 -10.31
N MET A 146 5.39 55.02 -10.29
CA MET A 146 6.01 55.54 -9.08
C MET A 146 6.69 56.89 -9.35
N GLN A 147 6.87 57.67 -8.30
CA GLN A 147 7.79 58.82 -8.27
C GLN A 147 9.02 58.43 -7.46
N PHE A 148 10.21 58.78 -7.94
CA PHE A 148 11.49 58.43 -7.33
C PHE A 148 12.54 59.51 -7.57
N SER A 149 13.54 59.56 -6.71
CA SER A 149 14.65 60.52 -6.77
C SER A 149 15.95 59.71 -6.67
N PRO A 150 16.61 59.40 -7.79
CA PRO A 150 17.84 58.62 -7.80
C PRO A 150 18.93 59.23 -6.91
N SER A 151 19.66 58.38 -6.17
CA SER A 151 20.81 58.81 -5.36
C SER A 151 22.02 59.20 -6.22
N SER A 152 22.14 58.57 -7.40
CA SER A 152 23.11 58.94 -8.43
C SER A 152 22.49 58.73 -9.81
N PHE A 153 22.68 59.72 -10.68
CA PHE A 153 22.29 59.66 -12.08
C PHE A 153 23.40 59.14 -12.99
N SER A 154 24.57 58.74 -12.45
CA SER A 154 25.65 58.16 -13.26
C SER A 154 25.58 56.63 -13.37
N GLU A 155 24.78 55.98 -12.52
CA GLU A 155 24.60 54.54 -12.48
C GLU A 155 23.30 54.11 -13.16
N THR A 156 23.22 52.82 -13.53
CA THR A 156 21.97 52.25 -14.02
C THR A 156 21.01 52.04 -12.85
N ILE A 157 19.85 52.67 -12.91
CA ILE A 157 18.79 52.58 -11.91
C ILE A 157 17.99 51.31 -12.20
N GLU A 158 17.94 50.39 -11.25
CA GLU A 158 17.14 49.17 -11.35
C GLU A 158 15.84 49.32 -10.54
N ILE A 159 14.71 49.28 -11.23
CA ILE A 159 13.38 49.43 -10.65
C ILE A 159 12.63 48.11 -10.78
N PRO A 160 12.40 47.37 -9.68
CA PRO A 160 11.52 46.21 -9.71
C PRO A 160 10.10 46.62 -10.13
N ILE A 161 9.53 45.99 -11.16
CA ILE A 161 8.19 46.30 -11.69
C ILE A 161 7.11 46.16 -10.60
N LYS A 162 7.31 45.22 -9.66
CA LYS A 162 6.43 45.02 -8.49
C LYS A 162 6.34 46.23 -7.54
N ASN A 163 7.27 47.19 -7.63
CA ASN A 163 7.23 48.41 -6.82
C ASN A 163 6.32 49.49 -7.44
N LEU A 164 5.88 49.30 -8.69
CA LEU A 164 4.91 50.18 -9.32
C LEU A 164 3.54 49.96 -8.68
N GLN A 165 2.82 51.05 -8.52
CA GLN A 165 1.51 51.09 -7.89
C GLN A 165 0.52 51.81 -8.80
N VAL A 166 -0.76 51.47 -8.69
CA VAL A 166 -1.79 52.21 -9.42
C VAL A 166 -1.95 53.58 -8.78
N MET A 167 -1.90 54.63 -9.59
CA MET A 167 -2.07 56.00 -9.07
C MET A 167 -3.46 56.15 -8.45
N THR A 168 -3.49 56.61 -7.19
CA THR A 168 -4.73 56.70 -6.39
C THR A 168 -5.74 57.70 -6.96
N TRP A 169 -5.26 58.82 -7.52
CA TRP A 169 -6.10 59.80 -8.20
C TRP A 169 -6.82 59.16 -9.40
N TRP A 170 -6.14 58.31 -10.16
CA TRP A 170 -6.72 57.67 -11.34
C TRP A 170 -7.84 56.70 -10.95
N LEU A 171 -7.66 55.95 -9.85
CA LEU A 171 -8.69 55.08 -9.29
C LEU A 171 -9.94 55.87 -8.86
N ALA A 172 -9.73 57.02 -8.20
CA ALA A 172 -10.81 57.87 -7.73
C ALA A 172 -11.62 58.47 -8.89
N ASP A 173 -10.94 58.94 -9.93
CA ASP A 173 -11.56 59.61 -11.07
C ASP A 173 -12.29 58.62 -12.00
N ASN A 174 -11.73 57.42 -12.21
CA ASN A 174 -12.27 56.44 -13.16
C ASN A 174 -13.23 55.41 -12.54
N LYS A 175 -13.44 55.44 -11.21
CA LYS A 175 -14.39 54.56 -10.48
C LYS A 175 -14.22 53.07 -10.82
N VAL A 176 -12.97 52.63 -10.81
CA VAL A 176 -12.56 51.28 -11.23
C VAL A 176 -12.98 50.24 -10.19
N ASP A 177 -13.46 49.08 -10.64
CA ASP A 177 -13.82 47.97 -9.75
C ASP A 177 -12.61 47.47 -8.94
N ILE A 178 -12.87 46.93 -7.74
CA ILE A 178 -11.83 46.43 -6.85
C ILE A 178 -10.99 45.30 -7.48
N GLY A 179 -11.58 44.50 -8.39
CA GLY A 179 -10.85 43.48 -9.14
C GLY A 179 -9.76 44.04 -10.05
N HIS A 180 -9.85 45.32 -10.41
CA HIS A 180 -8.92 46.03 -11.28
C HIS A 180 -8.16 47.15 -10.54
N SER A 181 -8.18 47.20 -9.21
CA SER A 181 -7.45 48.24 -8.47
C SER A 181 -5.94 47.98 -8.36
N ALA A 182 -5.52 46.73 -8.63
CA ALA A 182 -4.12 46.32 -8.59
C ALA A 182 -3.36 46.71 -9.88
N PRO A 183 -2.02 46.76 -9.84
CA PRO A 183 -1.21 46.99 -11.03
C PRO A 183 -1.43 45.90 -12.09
N GLU A 184 -1.53 46.32 -13.36
CA GLU A 184 -1.67 45.43 -14.52
C GLU A 184 -0.60 45.76 -15.56
N PHE A 185 0.02 44.72 -16.13
CA PHE A 185 1.12 44.84 -17.10
C PHE A 185 0.91 44.02 -18.38
N SER A 186 -0.29 43.50 -18.59
CA SER A 186 -0.62 42.58 -19.69
C SER A 186 -0.72 43.28 -21.05
N ASN A 187 -0.97 44.58 -21.07
CA ASN A 187 -1.18 45.34 -22.30
C ASN A 187 -0.71 46.80 -22.13
N ILE A 188 0.60 46.98 -22.02
CA ILE A 188 1.23 48.30 -21.87
C ILE A 188 1.25 49.00 -23.22
N THR A 189 0.41 50.03 -23.37
CA THR A 189 0.30 50.80 -24.62
C THR A 189 1.29 51.96 -24.65
N ARG A 190 1.67 52.48 -23.48
CA ARG A 190 2.56 53.64 -23.36
C ARG A 190 3.46 53.59 -22.12
N ILE A 191 4.68 54.09 -22.24
CA ILE A 191 5.66 54.24 -21.15
C ILE A 191 6.01 55.71 -21.01
N ASP A 192 5.70 56.31 -19.87
CA ASP A 192 5.90 57.74 -19.61
C ASP A 192 7.04 57.93 -18.60
N ILE A 193 8.02 58.76 -18.94
CA ILE A 193 9.06 59.24 -18.01
C ILE A 193 8.99 60.76 -17.99
N ALA A 194 8.79 61.34 -16.84
CA ALA A 194 8.59 62.78 -16.72
C ALA A 194 9.15 63.33 -15.41
N THR A 195 9.20 64.65 -15.31
CA THR A 195 9.52 65.33 -14.05
C THR A 195 8.48 64.99 -12.98
N GLY A 196 8.93 64.86 -11.73
CA GLY A 196 8.07 64.62 -10.58
C GLY A 196 7.12 65.78 -10.28
N SER A 197 6.09 65.52 -9.48
CA SER A 197 5.07 66.52 -9.09
C SER A 197 5.64 67.73 -8.35
N GLY A 198 6.77 67.58 -7.66
CA GLY A 198 7.48 68.63 -6.94
C GLY A 198 8.67 69.23 -7.69
N ALA A 199 8.78 69.02 -9.01
CA ALA A 199 9.90 69.53 -9.79
C ALA A 199 9.95 71.07 -9.75
N ALA A 200 11.13 71.62 -9.49
CA ALA A 200 11.33 73.06 -9.44
C ALA A 200 11.08 73.72 -10.81
N LEU A 201 10.60 74.95 -10.83
CA LEU A 201 10.46 75.72 -12.07
C LEU A 201 11.83 76.03 -12.71
N GLY A 202 11.84 76.27 -14.03
CA GLY A 202 13.05 76.60 -14.79
C GLY A 202 13.43 75.53 -15.82
N GLN A 203 14.69 75.58 -16.25
CA GLN A 203 15.23 74.72 -17.32
C GLN A 203 15.70 73.37 -16.78
N HIS A 204 15.24 72.29 -17.40
CA HIS A 204 15.62 70.91 -17.11
C HIS A 204 16.09 70.22 -18.37
N LYS A 205 17.10 69.37 -18.20
CA LYS A 205 17.65 68.54 -19.26
C LYS A 205 17.78 67.11 -18.73
N ILE A 206 17.06 66.19 -19.35
CA ILE A 206 17.09 64.76 -19.00
C ILE A 206 17.66 64.02 -20.21
N VAL A 207 18.82 63.41 -20.04
CA VAL A 207 19.49 62.60 -21.06
C VAL A 207 19.24 61.14 -20.73
N ILE A 208 18.53 60.41 -21.58
CA ILE A 208 18.20 59.00 -21.40
C ILE A 208 19.06 58.19 -22.34
N ASP A 209 20.01 57.45 -21.77
CA ASP A 209 20.90 56.56 -22.52
C ASP A 209 20.21 55.24 -22.85
N LYS A 210 19.45 54.68 -21.89
CA LYS A 210 18.87 53.35 -22.05
C LYS A 210 17.62 53.14 -21.19
N ILE A 211 16.61 52.53 -21.81
CA ILE A 211 15.44 51.97 -21.14
C ILE A 211 15.37 50.49 -21.53
N GLU A 212 15.56 49.60 -20.56
CA GLU A 212 15.54 48.15 -20.78
C GLU A 212 14.63 47.47 -19.76
N PHE A 213 13.84 46.51 -20.21
CA PHE A 213 13.07 45.61 -19.36
C PHE A 213 13.74 44.24 -19.35
N GLU A 214 13.92 43.69 -18.16
CA GLU A 214 14.45 42.35 -17.93
C GLU A 214 13.38 41.46 -17.32
N GLY A 215 13.31 40.23 -17.82
CA GLY A 215 12.27 39.29 -17.49
C GLY A 215 12.66 37.85 -17.76
N ALA A 216 11.70 36.97 -17.49
CA ALA A 216 11.84 35.56 -17.72
C ALA A 216 11.12 35.13 -19.02
N TYR A 217 11.71 34.19 -19.76
CA TYR A 217 11.02 33.51 -20.87
C TYR A 217 9.91 32.59 -20.36
N LEU A 218 10.10 32.05 -19.15
CA LEU A 218 9.16 31.17 -18.47
C LEU A 218 9.17 31.56 -16.99
N ALA A 219 8.02 31.78 -16.37
CA ALA A 219 8.00 32.06 -14.94
C ALA A 219 8.56 30.86 -14.15
N GLN A 220 9.41 31.11 -13.16
CA GLN A 220 10.04 30.07 -12.33
C GLN A 220 9.00 29.11 -11.74
N GLU A 221 7.90 29.66 -11.25
CA GLU A 221 6.77 28.91 -10.70
C GLU A 221 6.11 27.99 -11.72
N THR A 222 5.99 28.41 -12.99
CA THR A 222 5.45 27.58 -14.06
C THR A 222 6.37 26.38 -14.34
N LEU A 223 7.69 26.61 -14.38
CA LEU A 223 8.67 25.53 -14.56
C LEU A 223 8.61 24.54 -13.39
N LEU A 224 8.64 25.04 -12.15
CA LEU A 224 8.59 24.21 -10.95
C LEU A 224 7.29 23.40 -10.88
N PHE A 225 6.15 24.01 -11.22
CA PHE A 225 4.87 23.33 -11.26
C PHE A 225 4.85 22.23 -12.32
N ALA A 226 5.35 22.49 -13.53
CA ALA A 226 5.45 21.49 -14.59
C ALA A 226 6.34 20.29 -14.18
N LEU A 227 7.47 20.58 -13.54
CA LEU A 227 8.37 19.54 -13.03
C LEU A 227 7.70 18.72 -11.92
N LEU A 228 7.11 19.35 -10.92
CA LEU A 228 6.39 18.67 -9.84
C LEU A 228 5.25 17.79 -10.38
N PHE A 229 4.46 18.34 -11.31
CA PHE A 229 3.38 17.60 -11.95
C PHE A 229 3.90 16.36 -12.69
N SER A 230 5.02 16.48 -13.43
CA SER A 230 5.63 15.34 -14.13
C SER A 230 6.07 14.22 -13.17
N TRP A 231 6.63 14.59 -12.01
CA TRP A 231 7.02 13.64 -10.97
C TRP A 231 5.81 12.98 -10.30
N MET A 232 4.77 13.75 -9.99
CA MET A 232 3.53 13.24 -9.42
C MET A 232 2.83 12.27 -10.38
N ALA A 233 2.76 12.60 -11.67
CA ALA A 233 2.17 11.75 -12.70
C ALA A 233 2.94 10.41 -12.83
N LEU A 234 4.28 10.46 -12.86
CA LEU A 234 5.11 9.26 -12.90
C LEU A 234 4.91 8.39 -11.65
N GLY A 235 4.88 9.00 -10.45
CA GLY A 235 4.65 8.32 -9.19
C GLY A 235 3.27 7.64 -9.12
N LEU A 236 2.22 8.34 -9.59
CA LEU A 236 0.86 7.79 -9.66
C LEU A 236 0.78 6.61 -10.64
N ALA A 237 1.36 6.76 -11.83
CA ALA A 237 1.41 5.69 -12.82
C ALA A 237 2.13 4.44 -12.28
N PHE A 238 3.24 4.63 -11.56
CA PHE A 238 3.97 3.55 -10.89
C PHE A 238 3.14 2.87 -9.80
N SER A 239 2.50 3.65 -8.92
CA SER A 239 1.66 3.11 -7.85
C SER A 239 0.51 2.28 -8.41
N LEU A 240 -0.18 2.77 -9.45
CA LEU A 240 -1.24 2.03 -10.14
C LEU A 240 -0.72 0.73 -10.78
N HIS A 241 0.48 0.76 -11.38
CA HIS A 241 1.09 -0.42 -11.96
C HIS A 241 1.40 -1.48 -10.90
N GLU A 242 2.05 -1.11 -9.79
CA GLU A 242 2.37 -2.05 -8.71
C GLU A 242 1.12 -2.56 -7.99
N LEU A 243 0.08 -1.72 -7.81
CA LEU A 243 -1.20 -2.17 -7.27
C LEU A 243 -1.85 -3.23 -8.15
N ARG A 244 -1.88 -3.02 -9.48
CA ARG A 244 -2.43 -4.01 -10.44
C ARG A 244 -1.64 -5.32 -10.40
N LYS A 245 -0.31 -5.23 -10.39
CA LYS A 245 0.60 -6.39 -10.31
C LYS A 245 0.41 -7.18 -9.02
N ASN A 246 0.37 -6.49 -7.88
CA ASN A 246 0.18 -7.10 -6.56
C ASN A 246 -1.20 -7.74 -6.44
N ARG A 247 -2.26 -7.09 -6.96
CA ARG A 247 -3.61 -7.65 -6.98
C ARG A 247 -3.68 -8.95 -7.79
N ALA A 248 -3.04 -8.99 -8.96
CA ALA A 248 -2.97 -10.22 -9.76
C ALA A 248 -2.19 -11.34 -9.07
N ALA A 249 -1.07 -11.00 -8.41
CA ALA A 249 -0.28 -11.96 -7.63
C ALA A 249 -1.06 -12.51 -6.42
N TYR A 250 -1.81 -11.64 -5.73
CA TYR A 250 -2.66 -12.00 -4.61
C TYR A 250 -3.76 -12.99 -5.04
N GLU A 251 -4.47 -12.73 -6.13
CA GLU A 251 -5.50 -13.64 -6.64
C GLU A 251 -4.92 -15.01 -7.02
N LYS A 252 -3.72 -15.05 -7.63
CA LYS A 252 -3.03 -16.31 -7.93
C LYS A 252 -2.62 -17.06 -6.67
N ALA A 253 -2.17 -16.37 -5.62
CA ALA A 253 -1.86 -16.97 -4.33
C ALA A 253 -3.13 -17.52 -3.65
N LYS A 254 -4.23 -16.77 -3.66
CA LYS A 254 -5.52 -17.16 -3.09
C LYS A 254 -6.10 -18.41 -3.76
N ARG A 255 -6.01 -18.52 -5.09
CA ARG A 255 -6.42 -19.73 -5.82
C ARG A 255 -5.60 -20.96 -5.44
N ARG A 256 -4.26 -20.81 -5.33
CA ARG A 256 -3.37 -21.88 -4.89
C ARG A 256 -3.70 -22.35 -3.47
N HIS A 257 -3.97 -21.41 -2.56
CA HIS A 257 -4.35 -21.73 -1.19
C HIS A 257 -5.63 -22.57 -1.12
N ARG A 258 -6.70 -22.14 -1.80
CA ARG A 258 -7.97 -22.91 -1.87
C ARG A 258 -7.78 -24.30 -2.49
N HIS A 259 -6.93 -24.43 -3.50
CA HIS A 259 -6.63 -25.72 -4.11
C HIS A 259 -5.90 -26.64 -3.13
N LEU A 260 -4.89 -26.12 -2.42
CA LEU A 260 -4.17 -26.86 -1.39
C LEU A 260 -5.09 -27.30 -0.25
N GLU A 261 -6.00 -26.44 0.20
CA GLU A 261 -7.00 -26.81 1.22
C GLU A 261 -7.87 -27.99 0.77
N LYS A 262 -8.37 -27.97 -0.47
CA LYS A 262 -9.17 -29.08 -1.03
C LYS A 262 -8.36 -30.37 -1.13
N VAL A 263 -7.12 -30.30 -1.62
CA VAL A 263 -6.24 -31.47 -1.75
C VAL A 263 -5.91 -32.04 -0.37
N ASN A 264 -5.57 -31.18 0.60
CA ASN A 264 -5.30 -31.59 1.97
C ASN A 264 -6.53 -32.22 2.65
N GLY A 265 -7.73 -31.66 2.42
CA GLY A 265 -8.98 -32.26 2.88
C GLY A 265 -9.22 -33.67 2.30
N THR A 266 -8.96 -33.85 1.01
CA THR A 266 -9.11 -35.16 0.33
C THR A 266 -8.09 -36.17 0.87
N LEU A 267 -6.82 -35.77 1.00
CA LEU A 267 -5.76 -36.61 1.56
C LEU A 267 -6.08 -37.05 3.00
N ARG A 268 -6.63 -36.15 3.82
CA ARG A 268 -7.05 -36.50 5.18
C ARG A 268 -8.16 -37.55 5.20
N ALA A 269 -9.16 -37.39 4.33
CA ALA A 269 -10.25 -38.37 4.22
C ALA A 269 -9.73 -39.75 3.78
N GLN A 270 -8.85 -39.79 2.78
CA GLN A 270 -8.23 -41.03 2.30
C GLN A 270 -7.35 -41.68 3.37
N ASN A 271 -6.54 -40.89 4.09
CA ASN A 271 -5.73 -41.41 5.19
C ASN A 271 -6.59 -42.00 6.31
N TYR A 272 -7.74 -41.40 6.60
CA TYR A 272 -8.68 -41.94 7.58
C TYR A 272 -9.25 -43.29 7.12
N GLU A 273 -9.68 -43.39 5.86
CA GLU A 273 -10.17 -44.65 5.27
C GLU A 273 -9.12 -45.76 5.27
N PHE A 274 -7.87 -45.44 4.90
CA PHE A 274 -6.76 -46.40 4.98
C PHE A 274 -6.44 -46.81 6.41
N ALA A 275 -6.53 -45.90 7.39
CA ALA A 275 -6.32 -46.22 8.79
C ALA A 275 -7.39 -47.19 9.32
N GLU A 276 -8.67 -47.00 8.96
CA GLU A 276 -9.74 -47.94 9.32
C GLU A 276 -9.51 -49.33 8.71
N LEU A 277 -9.14 -49.41 7.43
CA LEU A 277 -8.80 -50.68 6.76
C LEU A 277 -7.57 -51.36 7.39
N ALA A 278 -6.60 -50.59 7.86
CA ALA A 278 -5.38 -51.11 8.47
C ALA A 278 -5.58 -51.63 9.90
N HIS A 279 -6.69 -51.30 10.57
CA HIS A 279 -6.94 -51.63 11.98
C HIS A 279 -8.06 -52.64 12.23
N ARG A 280 -8.78 -53.07 11.20
CA ARG A 280 -9.80 -54.13 11.32
C ARG A 280 -9.36 -55.41 10.60
N ASP A 281 -9.87 -56.54 11.06
CA ASP A 281 -9.79 -57.81 10.34
C ASP A 281 -10.85 -57.82 9.23
N ALA A 282 -10.40 -58.04 7.98
CA ALA A 282 -11.25 -57.91 6.79
C ALA A 282 -12.40 -58.93 6.74
N LEU A 283 -12.26 -60.09 7.40
CA LEU A 283 -13.30 -61.12 7.42
C LEU A 283 -14.32 -60.88 8.52
N THR A 284 -13.87 -60.60 9.74
CA THR A 284 -14.73 -60.62 10.94
C THR A 284 -15.14 -59.23 11.43
N GLY A 285 -14.48 -58.16 10.97
CA GLY A 285 -14.72 -56.80 11.43
C GLY A 285 -14.20 -56.48 12.85
N ALA A 286 -13.71 -57.49 13.58
CA ALA A 286 -12.98 -57.31 14.84
C ALA A 286 -11.70 -56.49 14.63
N MET A 287 -11.10 -55.99 15.71
CA MET A 287 -9.79 -55.37 15.61
C MET A 287 -8.76 -56.39 15.15
N ASN A 288 -7.80 -55.98 14.33
CA ASN A 288 -6.64 -56.84 14.05
C ASN A 288 -5.55 -56.61 15.10
N ARG A 289 -4.56 -57.51 15.16
CA ARG A 289 -3.45 -57.42 16.12
C ARG A 289 -2.70 -56.09 16.10
N HIS A 290 -2.63 -55.41 14.95
CA HIS A 290 -1.92 -54.14 14.80
C HIS A 290 -2.69 -52.97 15.43
N ALA A 291 -4.02 -53.03 15.46
CA ALA A 291 -4.87 -51.97 16.01
C ALA A 291 -4.71 -51.74 17.51
N VAL A 292 -4.36 -52.78 18.25
CA VAL A 292 -4.25 -52.71 19.72
C VAL A 292 -2.84 -52.47 20.22
N GLN A 293 -1.81 -52.52 19.37
CA GLN A 293 -0.41 -52.51 19.82
C GLN A 293 -0.07 -51.27 20.67
N THR A 294 -0.36 -50.07 20.17
CA THR A 294 -0.08 -48.82 20.90
C THR A 294 -0.96 -48.68 22.15
N TRP A 295 -2.22 -49.13 22.09
CA TRP A 295 -3.13 -49.10 23.24
C TRP A 295 -2.65 -50.07 24.34
N LEU A 296 -2.20 -51.27 23.98
CA LEU A 296 -1.63 -52.25 24.91
C LEU A 296 -0.37 -51.73 25.60
N GLU A 297 0.52 -51.03 24.88
CA GLU A 297 1.69 -50.38 25.49
C GLU A 297 1.32 -49.33 26.53
N GLN A 298 0.23 -48.57 26.29
CA GLN A 298 -0.28 -47.59 27.25
C GLN A 298 -0.89 -48.27 28.48
N GLN A 299 -1.77 -49.26 28.28
CA GLN A 299 -2.38 -50.03 29.37
C GLN A 299 -1.33 -50.74 30.22
N ALA A 300 -0.33 -51.34 29.58
CA ALA A 300 0.78 -52.00 30.25
C ALA A 300 1.58 -51.05 31.17
N ARG A 301 1.73 -49.78 30.78
CA ARG A 301 2.34 -48.76 31.65
C ARG A 301 1.47 -48.46 32.88
N GLN A 302 0.16 -48.33 32.68
CA GLN A 302 -0.78 -48.07 33.77
C GLN A 302 -0.79 -49.21 34.80
N VAL A 303 -0.77 -50.47 34.33
CA VAL A 303 -0.67 -51.65 35.19
C VAL A 303 0.64 -51.67 35.97
N ARG A 304 1.79 -51.43 35.31
CA ARG A 304 3.11 -51.41 35.98
C ARG A 304 3.25 -50.32 37.05
N TRP A 305 2.55 -49.20 36.86
CA TRP A 305 2.52 -48.12 37.85
C TRP A 305 1.46 -48.32 38.94
N GLY A 306 0.70 -49.42 38.90
CA GLY A 306 -0.32 -49.74 39.89
C GLY A 306 -1.60 -48.91 39.79
N TYR A 307 -1.82 -48.24 38.65
CA TYR A 307 -3.00 -47.38 38.44
C TYR A 307 -4.22 -48.13 37.89
N SER A 308 -4.03 -49.30 37.29
CA SER A 308 -5.08 -50.08 36.64
C SER A 308 -4.75 -51.57 36.66
N THR A 309 -5.72 -52.41 36.29
CA THR A 309 -5.54 -53.85 36.05
C THR A 309 -5.86 -54.17 34.60
N LEU A 310 -5.19 -55.15 34.01
CA LEU A 310 -5.49 -55.62 32.66
C LEU A 310 -5.58 -57.14 32.68
N SER A 311 -6.70 -57.68 32.22
CA SER A 311 -6.87 -59.13 32.05
C SER A 311 -7.04 -59.48 30.59
N ILE A 312 -6.52 -60.65 30.22
CA ILE A 312 -6.51 -61.17 28.86
C ILE A 312 -7.30 -62.47 28.84
N LEU A 313 -8.25 -62.55 27.90
CA LEU A 313 -8.98 -63.77 27.58
C LEU A 313 -8.52 -64.19 26.18
N TYR A 314 -7.75 -65.27 26.10
CA TYR A 314 -7.32 -65.86 24.85
C TYR A 314 -8.26 -67.02 24.51
N MET A 315 -8.93 -66.94 23.37
CA MET A 315 -9.99 -67.85 22.96
C MET A 315 -9.65 -68.53 21.65
N ASP A 316 -10.08 -69.77 21.51
CA ASP A 316 -9.99 -70.52 20.26
C ASP A 316 -11.22 -71.41 20.08
N LEU A 317 -11.73 -71.46 18.86
CA LEU A 317 -12.91 -72.26 18.50
C LEU A 317 -12.57 -73.75 18.46
N ASP A 318 -13.28 -74.53 19.26
CA ASP A 318 -13.02 -75.95 19.39
C ASP A 318 -13.37 -76.72 18.12
N ASN A 319 -12.42 -77.52 17.62
CA ASN A 319 -12.58 -78.35 16.42
C ASN A 319 -12.92 -77.54 15.15
N PHE A 320 -12.58 -76.25 15.07
CA PHE A 320 -12.92 -75.41 13.91
C PHE A 320 -12.44 -75.97 12.56
N LYS A 321 -11.26 -76.61 12.53
CA LYS A 321 -10.78 -77.33 11.35
C LYS A 321 -11.77 -78.40 10.85
N LYS A 322 -12.40 -79.17 11.74
CA LYS A 322 -13.38 -80.19 11.35
C LYS A 322 -14.64 -79.56 10.73
N ILE A 323 -15.01 -78.37 11.21
CA ILE A 323 -16.13 -77.60 10.65
C ILE A 323 -15.77 -77.17 9.23
N ASN A 324 -14.58 -76.62 9.02
CA ASN A 324 -14.08 -76.27 7.69
C ASN A 324 -14.02 -77.49 6.75
N ASP A 325 -13.53 -78.63 7.24
CA ASP A 325 -13.42 -79.87 6.45
C ASP A 325 -14.80 -80.44 6.07
N LYS A 326 -15.83 -80.22 6.90
CA LYS A 326 -17.18 -80.75 6.70
C LYS A 326 -18.10 -79.83 5.89
N PHE A 327 -18.07 -78.52 6.17
CA PHE A 327 -19.00 -77.54 5.60
C PHE A 327 -18.33 -76.58 4.60
N GLY A 328 -17.02 -76.70 4.41
CA GLY A 328 -16.23 -75.83 3.55
C GLY A 328 -15.83 -74.52 4.24
N HIS A 329 -14.75 -73.91 3.73
CA HIS A 329 -14.19 -72.67 4.29
C HIS A 329 -15.18 -71.50 4.32
N GLN A 330 -16.09 -71.40 3.35
CA GLN A 330 -17.08 -70.33 3.31
C GLN A 330 -18.01 -70.35 4.54
N MET A 331 -18.43 -71.54 4.97
CA MET A 331 -19.24 -71.70 6.17
C MET A 331 -18.42 -71.40 7.44
N GLY A 332 -17.14 -71.80 7.45
CA GLY A 332 -16.22 -71.40 8.53
C GLY A 332 -16.10 -69.89 8.68
N ASP A 333 -15.99 -69.18 7.56
CA ASP A 333 -15.93 -67.72 7.51
C ASP A 333 -17.22 -67.06 8.05
N ASP A 334 -18.39 -67.63 7.73
CA ASP A 334 -19.67 -67.18 8.29
C ASP A 334 -19.73 -67.39 9.81
N ILE A 335 -19.24 -68.54 10.28
CA ILE A 335 -19.16 -68.87 11.71
C ILE A 335 -18.21 -67.93 12.45
N LEU A 336 -17.07 -67.55 11.87
CA LEU A 336 -16.15 -66.60 12.49
C LEU A 336 -16.77 -65.19 12.63
N ARG A 337 -17.55 -64.75 11.62
CA ARG A 337 -18.32 -63.50 11.71
C ARG A 337 -19.37 -63.56 12.81
N GLU A 338 -20.11 -64.66 12.87
CA GLU A 338 -21.12 -64.90 13.90
C GLU A 338 -20.50 -64.97 15.31
N PHE A 339 -19.34 -65.62 15.44
CA PHE A 339 -18.61 -65.72 16.69
C PHE A 339 -18.21 -64.36 17.24
N VAL A 340 -17.71 -63.46 16.39
CA VAL A 340 -17.40 -62.09 16.80
C VAL A 340 -18.63 -61.35 17.31
N MET A 341 -19.81 -61.54 16.70
CA MET A 341 -21.06 -60.92 17.19
C MET A 341 -21.44 -61.43 18.58
N VAL A 342 -21.37 -62.75 18.80
CA VAL A 342 -21.71 -63.39 20.09
C VAL A 342 -20.74 -62.96 21.19
N VAL A 343 -19.45 -62.87 20.88
CA VAL A 343 -18.45 -62.38 21.84
C VAL A 343 -18.63 -60.89 22.10
N ALA A 344 -18.85 -60.08 21.07
CA ALA A 344 -19.06 -58.63 21.20
C ALA A 344 -20.26 -58.28 22.08
N SER A 345 -21.36 -59.06 22.04
CA SER A 345 -22.50 -58.87 22.94
C SER A 345 -22.24 -59.29 24.39
N SER A 346 -21.12 -59.99 24.63
CA SER A 346 -20.75 -60.56 25.93
C SER A 346 -19.60 -59.79 26.61
N ILE A 347 -19.12 -58.70 26.01
CA ILE A 347 -18.01 -57.88 26.53
C ILE A 347 -18.45 -56.44 26.78
N ALA A 348 -17.71 -55.71 27.61
CA ALA A 348 -17.98 -54.32 27.92
C ALA A 348 -17.54 -53.39 26.76
N PRO A 349 -18.11 -52.17 26.63
CA PRO A 349 -17.72 -51.22 25.59
C PRO A 349 -16.22 -50.86 25.56
N ASP A 350 -15.55 -50.91 26.72
CA ASP A 350 -14.12 -50.60 26.84
C ASP A 350 -13.21 -51.81 26.57
N ASP A 351 -13.77 -53.02 26.46
CA ASP A 351 -13.00 -54.21 26.11
C ASP A 351 -12.59 -54.17 24.62
N ARG A 352 -11.40 -54.70 24.32
CA ARG A 352 -10.90 -54.79 22.93
C ARG A 352 -10.95 -56.23 22.45
N LEU A 353 -11.91 -56.54 21.58
CA LEU A 353 -11.98 -57.82 20.86
C LEU A 353 -11.11 -57.78 19.61
N VAL A 354 -10.13 -58.68 19.57
CA VAL A 354 -9.10 -58.75 18.53
C VAL A 354 -9.09 -60.14 17.92
N ARG A 355 -9.06 -60.24 16.58
CA ARG A 355 -8.71 -61.50 15.92
C ARG A 355 -7.18 -61.61 15.84
N TRP A 356 -6.63 -62.59 16.53
CA TRP A 356 -5.19 -62.76 16.70
C TRP A 356 -4.57 -63.65 15.64
N GLY A 357 -5.29 -64.69 15.24
CA GLY A 357 -4.94 -65.70 14.23
C GLY A 357 -6.20 -66.37 13.69
N GLY A 358 -6.09 -67.26 12.70
CA GLY A 358 -7.22 -67.87 11.95
C GLY A 358 -8.53 -68.00 12.72
N GLU A 359 -8.57 -68.88 13.71
CA GLU A 359 -9.70 -69.09 14.64
C GLU A 359 -9.43 -68.60 16.08
N GLU A 360 -8.39 -67.77 16.26
CA GLU A 360 -7.92 -67.30 17.55
C GLU A 360 -8.37 -65.86 17.81
N PHE A 361 -8.99 -65.64 18.95
CA PHE A 361 -9.50 -64.33 19.36
C PHE A 361 -9.00 -63.97 20.75
N VAL A 362 -8.73 -62.69 20.95
CA VAL A 362 -8.24 -62.17 22.22
C VAL A 362 -9.13 -61.03 22.65
N VAL A 363 -9.61 -61.08 23.89
CA VAL A 363 -10.28 -59.95 24.52
C VAL A 363 -9.37 -59.38 25.59
N PHE A 364 -8.99 -58.12 25.40
CA PHE A 364 -8.28 -57.34 26.41
C PHE A 364 -9.28 -56.56 27.25
N CYS A 365 -9.28 -56.84 28.55
CA CYS A 365 -10.21 -56.25 29.51
C CYS A 365 -9.46 -55.27 30.42
N PRO A 366 -9.46 -53.96 30.11
CA PRO A 366 -8.92 -52.95 31.02
C PRO A 366 -9.75 -52.89 32.30
N ASP A 367 -9.13 -52.41 33.38
CA ASP A 367 -9.73 -52.24 34.72
C ASP A 367 -10.48 -53.49 35.23
N THR A 368 -10.03 -54.67 34.80
CA THR A 368 -10.66 -55.95 35.11
C THR A 368 -9.66 -56.87 35.81
N ASN A 369 -9.99 -57.25 37.06
CA ASN A 369 -9.19 -58.22 37.82
C ASN A 369 -9.45 -59.67 37.37
N ILE A 370 -8.63 -60.62 37.86
CA ILE A 370 -8.69 -62.02 37.43
C ILE A 370 -10.05 -62.67 37.68
N GLU A 371 -10.71 -62.41 38.81
CA GLU A 371 -12.00 -63.00 39.16
C GLU A 371 -13.12 -62.50 38.24
N GLN A 372 -13.10 -61.21 37.92
CA GLN A 372 -14.02 -60.60 36.95
C GLN A 372 -13.77 -61.14 35.54
N ALA A 373 -12.50 -61.29 35.16
CA ALA A 373 -12.10 -61.84 33.87
C ALA A 373 -12.57 -63.30 33.70
N VAL A 374 -12.45 -64.13 34.74
CA VAL A 374 -12.96 -65.51 34.75
C VAL A 374 -14.47 -65.55 34.60
N LYS A 375 -15.21 -64.69 35.32
CA LYS A 375 -16.67 -64.59 35.17
C LYS A 375 -17.06 -64.21 33.74
N LYS A 376 -16.35 -63.24 33.15
CA LYS A 376 -16.57 -62.78 31.76
C LYS A 376 -16.26 -63.91 30.76
N ALA A 377 -15.14 -64.60 30.93
CA ALA A 377 -14.76 -65.74 30.11
C ALA A 377 -15.82 -66.85 30.15
N GLU A 378 -16.32 -67.17 31.35
CA GLU A 378 -17.30 -68.24 31.51
C GLU A 378 -18.68 -67.85 30.97
N MET A 379 -19.03 -66.56 30.99
CA MET A 379 -20.19 -66.03 30.30
C MET A 379 -20.06 -66.16 28.78
N ILE A 380 -18.91 -65.75 28.21
CA ILE A 380 -18.62 -65.90 26.78
C ILE A 380 -18.73 -67.38 26.38
N ARG A 381 -18.07 -68.28 27.12
CA ARG A 381 -18.08 -69.72 26.83
C ARG A 381 -19.50 -70.30 26.82
N LYS A 382 -20.33 -69.94 27.81
CA LYS A 382 -21.73 -70.37 27.87
C LYS A 382 -22.57 -69.81 26.73
N ASN A 383 -22.37 -68.53 26.39
CA ASN A 383 -23.08 -67.91 25.28
C ASN A 383 -22.72 -68.57 23.95
N VAL A 384 -21.44 -68.85 23.71
CA VAL A 384 -20.97 -69.59 22.52
C VAL A 384 -21.58 -71.00 22.47
N ALA A 385 -21.54 -71.75 23.57
CA ALA A 385 -22.05 -73.11 23.63
C ALA A 385 -23.57 -73.22 23.45
N ASN A 386 -24.33 -72.19 23.87
CA ASN A 386 -25.79 -72.15 23.79
C ASN A 386 -26.30 -71.41 22.55
N HIS A 387 -25.41 -70.78 21.76
CA HIS A 387 -25.79 -70.05 20.56
C HIS A 387 -26.25 -71.00 19.45
N LEU A 388 -27.28 -70.60 18.71
CA LEU A 388 -27.74 -71.35 17.54
C LEU A 388 -26.93 -70.90 16.32
N TRP A 389 -25.92 -71.69 15.97
CA TRP A 389 -25.01 -71.39 14.88
C TRP A 389 -25.63 -71.61 13.51
N VAL A 390 -25.23 -70.80 12.53
CA VAL A 390 -25.73 -70.84 11.14
C VAL A 390 -25.64 -72.22 10.46
N HIS A 391 -24.66 -73.04 10.85
CA HIS A 391 -24.45 -74.39 10.29
C HIS A 391 -25.29 -75.48 10.98
N GLY A 392 -26.07 -75.15 12.00
CA GLY A 392 -27.00 -76.05 12.66
C GLY A 392 -26.38 -77.06 13.64
N GLU A 393 -25.07 -77.02 13.91
CA GLU A 393 -24.42 -77.85 14.93
C GLU A 393 -23.91 -77.00 16.11
N ALA A 394 -23.69 -77.63 17.26
CA ALA A 394 -23.15 -76.96 18.44
C ALA A 394 -21.67 -76.64 18.23
N LEU A 395 -21.28 -75.39 18.48
CA LEU A 395 -19.89 -74.94 18.51
C LEU A 395 -19.54 -74.53 19.95
N THR A 396 -18.34 -74.88 20.38
CA THR A 396 -17.79 -74.47 21.67
C THR A 396 -16.47 -73.74 21.48
N CYS A 397 -16.02 -73.03 22.50
CA CYS A 397 -14.68 -72.47 22.54
C CYS A 397 -13.98 -72.85 23.84
N SER A 398 -12.66 -72.93 23.76
CA SER A 398 -11.79 -73.02 24.91
C SER A 398 -11.22 -71.63 25.18
N ILE A 399 -11.08 -71.26 26.46
CA ILE A 399 -10.62 -69.92 26.86
C ILE A 399 -9.54 -70.03 27.93
N GLY A 400 -8.39 -69.40 27.67
CA GLY A 400 -7.34 -69.19 28.64
C GLY A 400 -7.39 -67.77 29.22
N VAL A 401 -7.33 -67.64 30.55
CA VAL A 401 -7.43 -66.34 31.24
C VAL A 401 -6.15 -66.06 32.00
N ALA A 402 -5.57 -64.87 31.80
CA ALA A 402 -4.44 -64.39 32.59
C ALA A 402 -4.60 -62.89 32.90
N GLN A 403 -4.34 -62.50 34.16
CA GLN A 403 -4.24 -61.10 34.56
C GLN A 403 -2.78 -60.64 34.45
N MET A 404 -2.56 -59.50 33.80
CA MET A 404 -1.25 -58.87 33.67
C MET A 404 -0.70 -58.45 35.05
N GLN A 405 0.56 -58.78 35.28
CA GLN A 405 1.33 -58.41 36.47
C GLN A 405 2.41 -57.38 36.11
N ASN A 406 3.51 -57.31 36.87
CA ASN A 406 4.67 -56.46 36.55
C ASN A 406 5.54 -57.07 35.43
N GLU A 407 4.94 -57.35 34.29
CA GLU A 407 5.55 -58.05 33.15
C GLU A 407 5.21 -57.36 31.83
N ARG A 408 5.70 -57.87 30.69
CA ARG A 408 5.31 -57.39 29.36
C ARG A 408 4.00 -58.04 28.94
N VAL A 409 3.19 -57.33 28.13
CA VAL A 409 1.93 -57.87 27.59
C VAL A 409 2.15 -59.19 26.86
N THR A 410 3.27 -59.33 26.14
CA THR A 410 3.65 -60.56 25.44
C THR A 410 3.82 -61.76 26.39
N GLU A 411 4.28 -61.53 27.62
CA GLU A 411 4.45 -62.57 28.64
C GLU A 411 3.10 -62.97 29.23
N THR A 412 2.22 -62.01 29.50
CA THR A 412 0.82 -62.29 29.92
C THR A 412 0.04 -63.04 28.83
N MET A 413 0.21 -62.66 27.56
CA MET A 413 -0.37 -63.34 26.41
C MET A 413 0.09 -64.79 26.32
N ALA A 414 1.39 -65.04 26.52
CA ALA A 414 1.94 -66.40 26.55
C ALA A 414 1.36 -67.24 27.69
N ARG A 415 1.16 -66.65 28.88
CA ARG A 415 0.48 -67.34 30.00
C ARG A 415 -0.97 -67.67 29.68
N ALA A 416 -1.69 -66.76 29.03
CA ALA A 416 -3.07 -67.00 28.61
C ALA A 416 -3.16 -68.12 27.56
N ASP A 417 -2.25 -68.14 26.59
CA ASP A 417 -2.15 -69.20 25.58
C ASP A 417 -1.78 -70.56 26.19
N GLU A 418 -0.87 -70.59 27.16
CA GLU A 418 -0.50 -71.82 27.87
C GLU A 418 -1.71 -72.45 28.57
N VAL A 419 -2.52 -71.65 29.28
CA VAL A 419 -3.72 -72.18 29.93
C VAL A 419 -4.85 -72.46 28.94
N LEU A 420 -4.94 -71.75 27.81
CA LEU A 420 -5.83 -72.12 26.71
C LEU A 420 -5.48 -73.51 26.15
N TYR A 421 -4.19 -73.81 26.02
CA TYR A 421 -3.73 -75.14 25.62
C TYR A 421 -4.13 -76.21 26.64
N LEU A 422 -4.05 -75.92 27.95
CA LEU A 422 -4.58 -76.80 28.99
C LEU A 422 -6.10 -77.01 28.85
N ALA A 423 -6.86 -75.95 28.54
CA ALA A 423 -8.30 -76.03 28.35
C ALA A 423 -8.65 -77.00 27.21
N LYS A 424 -7.92 -76.91 26.10
CA LYS A 424 -8.05 -77.81 24.96
C LYS A 424 -7.71 -79.26 25.29
N ARG A 425 -6.66 -79.49 26.10
CA ARG A 425 -6.24 -80.84 26.53
C ARG A 425 -7.19 -81.47 27.54
N ASN A 426 -7.77 -80.67 28.42
CA ASN A 426 -8.64 -81.12 29.50
C ASN A 426 -10.09 -81.39 29.04
N GLY A 427 -10.33 -81.50 27.73
CA GLY A 427 -11.63 -81.88 27.18
C GLY A 427 -12.39 -80.74 26.50
N ARG A 428 -11.74 -79.58 26.26
CA ARG A 428 -12.32 -78.42 25.55
C ARG A 428 -13.55 -77.83 26.26
N ASN A 429 -14.20 -76.84 25.64
CA ASN A 429 -15.38 -76.16 26.15
C ASN A 429 -15.26 -75.76 27.63
N ARG A 430 -14.15 -75.10 27.98
CA ARG A 430 -13.84 -74.70 29.35
C ARG A 430 -12.95 -73.48 29.43
N VAL A 431 -12.94 -72.89 30.62
CA VAL A 431 -12.05 -71.81 31.01
C VAL A 431 -10.94 -72.40 31.89
N GLU A 432 -9.68 -72.13 31.56
CA GLU A 432 -8.53 -72.38 32.42
C GLU A 432 -7.84 -71.05 32.75
N VAL A 433 -7.27 -70.94 33.95
CA VAL A 433 -6.86 -69.66 34.52
C VAL A 433 -5.43 -69.74 35.03
N ASN A 434 -4.60 -68.77 34.65
CA ASN A 434 -3.28 -68.58 35.23
C ASN A 434 -3.34 -67.46 36.28
N TYR A 435 -3.44 -67.84 37.56
CA TYR A 435 -3.46 -66.90 38.70
C TYR A 435 -2.10 -66.20 38.97
N GLY A 436 -1.05 -66.51 38.20
CA GLY A 436 0.33 -66.07 38.50
C GLY A 436 0.94 -66.86 39.67
N LEU A 437 2.22 -66.63 39.97
CA LEU A 437 2.93 -67.24 41.11
C LEU A 437 2.34 -66.79 42.46
N LEU A 438 1.25 -67.42 42.86
CA LEU A 438 0.95 -67.70 44.26
C LEU A 438 1.42 -69.12 44.52
N SER A 439 2.64 -69.26 45.03
CA SER A 439 3.07 -70.50 45.67
C SER A 439 2.03 -70.90 46.71
N CYS A 440 1.39 -72.05 46.47
CA CYS A 440 0.64 -72.84 47.44
C CYS A 440 1.30 -72.78 48.84
N GLN A 441 0.69 -72.06 49.78
CA GLN A 441 0.69 -72.53 51.17
C GLN A 441 -0.41 -73.60 51.25
N LYS A 442 0.01 -74.86 51.13
CA LYS A 442 -0.83 -76.00 51.48
C LYS A 442 -1.14 -75.92 52.97
N ASN A 443 -2.43 -76.01 53.29
CA ASN A 443 -2.92 -76.48 54.58
C ASN A 443 -2.33 -77.86 54.87
N GLU A 444 -1.65 -78.00 56.00
CA GLU A 444 -1.63 -79.22 56.80
C GLU A 444 -2.20 -78.88 58.17
N ALA A 445 -2.97 -79.82 58.69
CA ALA A 445 -3.85 -79.75 59.86
C ALA A 445 -3.13 -79.51 61.19
#